data_AF-K9PQF5-F1
#
_entry.id   AF-K9PQF5-F1
#
_cell.length_a   1.000
_cell.length_b   1.000
_cell.length_c   1.000
_cell.angle_alpha   90.00
_cell.angle_beta   90.00
_cell.angle_gamma   90.00
#
_symmetry.space_group_name_H-M   'P 1'
#
loop_
_entity.id
_entity.type
_entity.pdbx_description
1 polymer ?
#
loop_
_entity_poly.entity_id
_entity_poly.type
_entity_poly.pdbx_seq_one_letter_code
_entity_poly.pdbx_strand_id
1 'polypeptide(L)'
;MKYLFDSNILIYHLRGSLNQRGSDLILEGLTGEGAYSIISKIELLGFNQTPAEEQQARLFLSGLQELELTSDIAEQTIQLRKNYKIKLPDAAN
;
A
#
# COMPACT_ATOMS: atom_id res chain seq x y z
N MET A 1 -10.70 4.30 -9.04
CA MET A 1 -9.96 3.51 -8.05
C MET A 1 -10.61 2.14 -7.94
N LYS A 2 -9.93 1.13 -8.50
CA LYS A 2 -10.35 -0.27 -8.56
C LYS A 2 -9.50 -1.17 -7.65
N TYR A 3 -8.28 -0.76 -7.34
CA TYR A 3 -7.33 -1.55 -6.56
C TYR A 3 -6.78 -0.76 -5.37
N LEU A 4 -6.74 -1.41 -4.20
CA LEU A 4 -6.02 -0.95 -3.02
C LEU A 4 -4.89 -1.95 -2.77
N PHE A 5 -3.64 -1.47 -2.83
CA PHE A 5 -2.46 -2.30 -2.69
C PHE A 5 -1.92 -2.25 -1.26
N ASP A 6 -1.83 -3.43 -0.64
CA ASP A 6 -1.14 -3.64 0.62
C ASP A 6 0.38 -3.48 0.46
N SER A 7 1.08 -3.16 1.55
CA SER A 7 2.54 -2.97 1.57
C SER A 7 3.30 -4.18 1.04
N ASN A 8 2.83 -5.40 1.31
CA ASN A 8 3.46 -6.63 0.82
C ASN A 8 3.53 -6.67 -0.71
N ILE A 9 2.46 -6.30 -1.40
CA ILE A 9 2.42 -6.31 -2.86
C ILE A 9 3.36 -5.23 -3.42
N LEU A 10 3.38 -4.04 -2.81
CA LEU A 10 4.27 -2.95 -3.20
C LEU A 10 5.75 -3.34 -3.03
N ILE A 11 6.09 -3.99 -1.90
CA ILE A 11 7.44 -4.50 -1.61
C ILE A 11 7.84 -5.58 -2.62
N TYR A 12 6.94 -6.53 -2.92
CA TYR A 12 7.22 -7.58 -3.90
C TYR A 12 7.40 -7.04 -5.32
N HIS A 13 6.67 -5.99 -5.68
CA HIS A 13 6.86 -5.32 -6.96
C HIS A 13 8.27 -4.74 -7.06
N LEU A 14 8.70 -3.97 -6.07
CA LEU A 14 10.03 -3.34 -6.05
C LEU A 14 11.17 -4.35 -5.99
N ARG A 15 10.94 -5.52 -5.39
CA ARG A 15 11.92 -6.63 -5.38
C ARG A 15 11.91 -7.48 -6.65
N GLY A 16 11.02 -7.21 -7.61
CA GLY A 16 10.86 -8.02 -8.82
C GLY A 16 10.39 -9.45 -8.54
N SER A 17 9.72 -9.69 -7.41
CA SER A 17 9.31 -11.02 -6.95
C SER A 17 7.83 -11.33 -7.18
N LEU A 18 7.09 -10.45 -7.88
CA LEU A 18 5.72 -10.72 -8.28
C LEU A 18 5.64 -11.73 -9.42
N ASN A 19 4.60 -12.54 -9.41
CA ASN A 19 4.24 -13.36 -10.57
C ASN A 19 3.60 -12.48 -11.67
N GLN A 20 3.41 -13.04 -12.86
CA GLN A 20 2.86 -12.31 -14.01
C GLN A 20 1.55 -11.58 -13.66
N ARG A 21 0.62 -12.28 -13.00
CA ARG A 21 -0.67 -11.70 -12.60
C ARG A 21 -0.52 -10.52 -11.65
N GLY A 22 0.39 -10.60 -10.68
CA GLY A 22 0.67 -9.50 -9.75
C GLY A 22 1.25 -8.29 -10.48
N SER A 23 2.17 -8.51 -11.41
CA SER A 23 2.73 -7.46 -12.25
C SER A 23 1.66 -6.79 -13.12
N ASP A 24 0.76 -7.57 -13.73
CA ASP A 24 -0.34 -7.05 -14.56
C ASP A 24 -1.29 -6.16 -13.73
N LEU A 25 -1.62 -6.58 -12.50
CA LEU A 25 -2.46 -5.80 -11.59
C LEU A 25 -1.79 -4.47 -11.20
N ILE A 26 -0.48 -4.46 -10.96
CA ILE A 26 0.25 -3.23 -10.67
C ILE A 26 0.24 -2.30 -11.88
N LEU A 27 0.47 -2.83 -13.08
CA LEU A 27 0.43 -2.04 -14.31
C LEU A 27 -0.96 -1.43 -14.53
N GLU A 28 -2.05 -2.17 -14.31
CA GLU A 28 -3.42 -1.64 -14.37
C GLU A 28 -3.66 -0.59 -13.26
N GLY A 29 -3.12 -0.80 -12.06
CA GLY A 29 -3.16 0.20 -11.00
C GLY A 29 -2.48 1.53 -11.39
N LEU A 30 -1.33 1.44 -12.05
CA LEU A 30 -0.57 2.59 -12.53
C LEU A 30 -1.25 3.35 -13.68
N THR A 31 -2.33 2.83 -14.28
CA THR A 31 -3.16 3.60 -15.23
C THR A 31 -4.15 4.55 -14.54
N GLY A 32 -3.96 4.81 -13.23
CA GLY A 32 -4.81 5.69 -12.42
C GLY A 32 -5.90 4.98 -11.63
N GLU A 33 -5.93 3.64 -11.63
CA GLU A 33 -6.93 2.84 -10.91
C GLU A 33 -6.43 2.27 -9.58
N GLY A 34 -5.15 2.43 -9.26
CA GLY A 34 -4.51 1.90 -8.07
C GLY A 34 -4.29 2.94 -6.99
N ALA A 35 -4.44 2.50 -5.74
CA ALA A 35 -4.18 3.30 -4.55
C ALA A 35 -3.43 2.50 -3.48
N TYR A 36 -2.85 3.21 -2.51
CA TYR A 36 -2.23 2.65 -1.30
C TYR A 36 -2.57 3.51 -0.09
N SER A 37 -2.50 2.95 1.12
CA SER A 37 -2.73 3.72 2.35
C SER A 37 -1.45 4.40 2.85
N ILE A 38 -1.60 5.50 3.58
CA ILE A 38 -0.48 6.14 4.28
C ILE A 38 0.28 5.15 5.19
N ILE A 39 -0.39 4.12 5.71
CA ILE A 39 0.22 3.06 6.51
C ILE A 39 1.13 2.21 5.62
N SER A 40 0.65 1.77 4.45
CA SER A 40 1.49 1.02 3.51
C SER A 40 2.72 1.82 3.05
N LYS A 41 2.60 3.15 2.92
CA LYS A 41 3.73 4.04 2.65
C LYS A 41 4.73 4.10 3.79
N ILE A 42 4.27 4.20 5.04
CA ILE A 42 5.13 4.17 6.23
C ILE A 42 5.87 2.84 6.31
N GLU A 43 5.18 1.73 6.09
CA GLU A 43 5.81 0.40 6.08
C GLU A 43 6.85 0.31 4.98
N LEU A 44 6.50 0.67 3.74
CA LEU A 44 7.40 0.58 2.60
C LEU A 44 8.65 1.45 2.75
N LEU A 45 8.50 2.71 3.18
CA LEU A 45 9.60 3.66 3.32
C LEU A 45 10.35 3.53 4.65
N GLY A 46 9.75 2.89 5.66
CA GLY A 46 10.34 2.68 6.98
C GLY A 46 11.35 1.53 7.05
N PHE A 47 11.46 0.70 6.01
CA PHE A 47 12.52 -0.30 5.89
C PHE A 47 13.88 0.36 5.69
N ASN A 48 14.94 -0.32 6.13
CA ASN A 48 16.31 0.12 5.89
C ASN A 48 16.68 -0.13 4.42
N GLN A 49 16.90 0.93 3.66
CA GLN A 49 17.17 0.90 2.21
C GLN A 49 18.27 1.90 1.86
N THR A 50 18.93 1.67 0.73
CA THR A 50 19.83 2.66 0.15
C THR A 50 19.04 3.87 -0.37
N PRO A 51 19.69 5.05 -0.51
CA PRO A 51 19.02 6.22 -1.09
C PRO A 51 18.43 5.98 -2.49
N ALA A 52 19.06 5.10 -3.28
CA ALA A 52 18.57 4.73 -4.61
C ALA A 52 17.29 3.90 -4.56
N GLU A 53 17.22 2.92 -3.65
CA GLU A 53 16.02 2.10 -3.44
C GLU A 53 14.85 2.96 -2.92
N GLU A 54 15.11 3.86 -1.97
CA GLU A 54 14.09 4.78 -1.47
C GLU A 54 13.57 5.69 -2.58
N GLN A 55 14.46 6.21 -3.43
CA GLN A 55 14.06 7.03 -4.57
C GLN A 55 13.17 6.24 -5.56
N GLN A 56 13.52 4.99 -5.85
CA GLN A 56 12.70 4.12 -6.70
C GLN A 56 11.33 3.86 -6.08
N ALA A 57 11.26 3.57 -4.78
CA ALA A 57 10.00 3.38 -4.06
C ALA A 57 9.12 4.63 -4.15
N ARG A 58 9.69 5.83 -3.93
CA ARG A 58 8.95 7.09 -4.02
C ARG A 58 8.45 7.39 -5.43
N LEU A 59 9.27 7.13 -6.45
CA LEU A 59 8.86 7.28 -7.85
C LEU A 59 7.70 6.34 -8.19
N PHE A 60 7.80 5.08 -7.77
CA PHE A 60 6.72 4.11 -7.95
C PHE A 60 5.42 4.55 -7.27
N LEU A 61 5.48 4.94 -5.99
CA LEU A 61 4.32 5.42 -5.25
C LEU A 61 3.68 6.66 -5.91
N SER A 62 4.47 7.54 -6.54
CA SER A 62 3.93 8.72 -7.23
C SER A 62 3.01 8.41 -8.41
N GLY A 63 3.06 7.17 -8.92
CA GLY A 63 2.14 6.67 -9.96
C GLY A 63 0.81 6.13 -9.42
N LEU A 64 0.62 6.10 -8.10
CA LEU A 64 -0.57 5.58 -7.43
C LEU A 64 -1.22 6.67 -6.58
N GLN A 65 -2.52 6.51 -6.31
CA GLN A 65 -3.23 7.41 -5.41
C GLN A 65 -2.89 7.10 -3.93
N GLU A 66 -2.42 8.10 -3.20
CA GLU A 66 -2.25 8.00 -1.75
C GLU A 66 -3.59 8.21 -1.03
N LEU A 67 -3.95 7.27 -0.16
CA LEU A 67 -5.09 7.39 0.75
C LEU A 67 -4.60 7.81 2.14
N GLU A 68 -5.01 9.01 2.54
CA GLU A 68 -4.73 9.53 3.89
C GLU A 68 -5.57 8.81 4.94
N LEU A 69 -5.02 8.65 6.14
CA LEU A 69 -5.78 8.17 7.28
C LEU A 69 -6.57 9.34 7.87
N THR A 70 -7.85 9.43 7.51
CA THR A 70 -8.77 10.41 8.10
C THR A 70 -9.32 9.90 9.44
N SER A 71 -9.83 10.81 10.28
CA SER A 71 -10.49 10.44 11.53
C SER A 71 -11.67 9.49 11.33
N ASP A 72 -12.41 9.65 10.23
CA ASP A 72 -13.55 8.78 9.90
C ASP A 72 -13.09 7.36 9.56
N ILE A 73 -12.02 7.21 8.77
CA ILE A 73 -11.42 5.90 8.47
C ILE A 73 -10.90 5.27 9.77
N ALA A 74 -10.22 6.05 10.62
CA ALA A 74 -9.71 5.57 11.90
C ALA A 74 -10.84 5.06 12.80
N GLU A 75 -11.97 5.78 12.91
CA GLU A 75 -13.12 5.32 13.71
C GLU A 75 -13.75 4.06 13.12
N GLN A 76 -13.90 3.97 11.79
CA GLN A 76 -14.39 2.74 11.12
C GLN A 76 -13.47 1.54 11.38
N THR A 77 -12.16 1.72 11.28
CA THR A 77 -11.15 0.71 11.62
C THR A 77 -11.24 0.29 13.09
N ILE A 78 -11.45 1.24 14.02
CA ILE A 78 -11.66 0.95 15.44
C ILE A 78 -12.92 0.11 15.65
N GLN A 79 -14.03 0.45 14.99
CA GLN A 79 -15.28 -0.31 15.09
C GLN A 79 -15.14 -1.71 14.51
N LEU A 80 -14.48 -1.85 13.36
CA LEU A 80 -14.17 -3.15 12.77
C LEU A 80 -13.33 -4.01 13.72
N ARG A 81 -12.29 -3.44 14.34
CA ARG A 81 -11.43 -4.13 15.30
C ARG A 81 -12.14 -4.50 16.61
N LYS A 82 -13.13 -3.71 17.06
CA LYS A 82 -13.96 -4.06 18.22
C LYS A 82 -14.85 -5.25 17.92
N ASN A 83 -15.37 -5.32 16.69
CA ASN A 83 -16.33 -6.35 16.28
C ASN A 83 -15.66 -7.63 15.74
N TYR A 84 -14.41 -7.53 15.30
CA TYR A 84 -13.63 -8.64 14.75
C TYR A 84 -12.22 -8.64 15.38
N LYS A 85 -11.73 -9.80 15.86
CA LYS A 85 -10.36 -9.94 16.43
C LYS A 85 -9.27 -9.86 15.35
N ILE A 86 -9.17 -8.73 14.67
CA ILE A 86 -8.19 -8.47 13.61
C ILE A 86 -7.07 -7.56 14.17
N LYS A 87 -5.82 -7.78 13.73
CA LYS A 87 -4.69 -6.93 14.15
C LYS A 87 -4.83 -5.53 13.51
N LEU A 88 -4.17 -4.54 14.10
CA LEU A 88 -4.34 -3.11 13.74
C LEU A 88 -3.91 -2.79 12.29
N PRO A 89 -2.83 -3.41 11.75
CA PRO A 89 -2.42 -3.19 10.37
C PRO A 89 -3.47 -3.68 9.35
N ASP A 90 -4.05 -4.86 9.58
CA ASP A 90 -4.99 -5.51 8.65
C ASP A 90 -6.34 -4.79 8.52
N ALA A 91 -6.67 -3.91 9.46
CA ALA A 91 -7.96 -3.20 9.47
C ALA A 91 -7.90 -1.81 8.80
N ALA A 92 -6.70 -1.40 8.34
CA ALA A 92 -6.45 -0.12 7.70
C ALA A 92 -5.77 -0.24 6.32
N ASN A 93 -5.55 -1.49 5.86
CA ASN A 93 -5.11 -1.84 4.50
C ASN A 93 -6.26 -2.43 3.69
#